data_AF-A0A957Z9B7-F1
#
_entry.id   AF-A0A957Z9B7-F1
#
_cell.length_a   1.000
_cell.length_b   1.000
_cell.length_c   1.000
_cell.angle_alpha   90.00
_cell.angle_beta   90.00
_cell.angle_gamma   90.00
#
_symmetry.space_group_name_H-M   'P 1'
#
loop_
_entity.id
_entity.type
_entity.pdbx_description
1 polymer ?
#
loop_
_entity_poly.entity_id
_entity_poly.type
_entity_poly.pdbx_seq_one_letter_code
_entity_poly.pdbx_strand_id
1 'polypeptide(L)'
;MRATFVPPPAEHLAAALADLERFLHEPTLPLLIHCGLVHAQFETIHPFIDGNGRVGRLLITLLLCERQALQLPLLYLSYYLKAHRAEYYDRLMAVRNDGNWEGWLSFFLRGIAEVSQAATATARAILTLREEHRQLIAGQMEGSTAGLRLLDRLFEQPLLTVRLVEEQLGCSYATAAKLIESFVQLGLLRETTGWQRNRRFRYDPYLALFEPSLYRPGSAVPVTARTHYT
;
A
#
# COMPACT_ATOMS: atom_id res chain seq x y z
N MET A 1 35.04 15.39 0.25
CA MET A 1 33.68 14.85 0.04
C MET A 1 33.03 15.69 -1.06
N ARG A 2 32.85 15.18 -2.28
CA ARG A 2 32.15 15.90 -3.36
C ARG A 2 30.65 15.67 -3.16
N ALA A 3 29.87 16.72 -2.99
CA ALA A 3 28.42 16.61 -3.00
C ALA A 3 27.97 16.30 -4.43
N THR A 4 27.17 15.24 -4.61
CA THR A 4 26.63 14.84 -5.93
C THR A 4 25.63 15.87 -6.47
N PHE A 5 25.02 16.68 -5.59
CA PHE A 5 24.15 17.80 -5.93
C PHE A 5 24.11 18.79 -4.76
N VAL A 6 24.00 20.09 -5.06
CA VAL A 6 23.81 21.17 -4.07
C VAL A 6 22.48 21.85 -4.37
N PRO A 7 21.51 21.89 -3.42
CA PRO A 7 20.21 22.51 -3.63
C PRO A 7 20.32 24.05 -3.72
N PRO A 8 19.24 24.75 -4.09
CA PRO A 8 19.22 26.21 -4.12
C PRO A 8 19.74 26.81 -2.80
N PRO A 9 20.53 27.91 -2.86
CA PRO A 9 20.91 28.67 -1.68
C PRO A 9 19.68 29.12 -0.87
N ALA A 10 19.83 29.24 0.45
CA ALA A 10 18.73 29.59 1.36
C ALA A 10 18.00 30.89 0.97
N GLU A 11 18.73 31.86 0.41
CA GLU A 11 18.19 33.13 -0.11
C GLU A 11 17.21 32.96 -1.28
N HIS A 12 17.33 31.88 -2.07
CA HIS A 12 16.45 31.59 -3.20
C HIS A 12 15.33 30.60 -2.85
N LEU A 13 15.36 30.01 -1.66
CA LEU A 13 14.42 28.96 -1.27
C LEU A 13 12.97 29.44 -1.27
N ALA A 14 12.70 30.61 -0.69
CA ALA A 14 11.35 31.17 -0.62
C ALA A 14 10.76 31.44 -2.01
N ALA A 15 11.57 32.00 -2.92
CA ALA A 15 11.16 32.24 -4.30
C ALA A 15 10.88 30.93 -5.05
N ALA A 16 11.76 29.94 -4.92
CA ALA A 16 11.61 28.65 -5.58
C ALA A 16 10.36 27.88 -5.09
N LEU A 17 10.04 27.97 -3.80
CA LEU A 17 8.80 27.40 -3.26
C LEU A 17 7.56 28.14 -3.74
N ALA A 18 7.60 29.47 -3.83
CA ALA A 18 6.50 30.26 -4.39
C ALA A 18 6.26 29.93 -5.87
N ASP A 19 7.32 29.70 -6.66
CA ASP A 19 7.22 29.24 -8.04
C ASP A 19 6.56 27.86 -8.13
N LEU A 20 6.99 26.93 -7.28
CA LEU A 20 6.40 25.59 -7.22
C LEU A 20 4.92 25.64 -6.80
N GLU A 21 4.58 26.48 -5.83
CA GLU A 21 3.19 26.68 -5.39
C GLU A 21 2.32 27.23 -6.52
N ARG A 22 2.80 28.23 -7.27
CA ARG A 22 2.06 28.72 -8.45
C ARG A 22 1.87 27.62 -9.48
N PHE A 23 2.94 26.88 -9.78
CA PHE A 23 2.88 25.77 -10.74
C PHE A 23 1.93 24.65 -10.31
N LEU A 24 1.81 24.36 -9.00
CA LEU A 24 0.86 23.39 -8.46
C LEU A 24 -0.60 23.74 -8.80
N HIS A 25 -0.93 25.03 -8.87
CA HIS A 25 -2.28 25.52 -9.13
C HIS A 25 -2.56 25.79 -10.61
N GLU A 26 -1.58 25.59 -11.52
CA GLU A 26 -1.78 25.75 -12.96
C GLU A 26 -2.27 24.42 -13.59
N PRO A 27 -3.50 24.36 -14.16
CA PRO A 27 -4.03 23.13 -14.75
C PRO A 27 -3.74 23.04 -16.26
N THR A 28 -2.51 23.34 -16.68
CA THR A 28 -2.16 23.42 -18.12
C THR A 28 -1.65 22.10 -18.70
N LEU A 29 -1.23 21.17 -17.85
CA LEU A 29 -0.60 19.91 -18.25
C LEU A 29 -1.47 18.70 -17.90
N PRO A 30 -1.32 17.57 -18.62
CA PRO A 30 -1.91 16.30 -18.21
C PRO A 30 -1.48 15.95 -16.78
N LEU A 31 -2.44 15.52 -15.95
CA LEU A 31 -2.26 15.38 -14.51
C LEU A 31 -1.02 14.57 -14.09
N LEU A 32 -0.77 13.43 -14.73
CA LEU A 32 0.37 12.58 -14.38
C LEU A 32 1.71 13.21 -14.76
N ILE A 33 1.75 13.97 -15.85
CA ILE A 33 2.94 14.76 -16.23
C ILE A 33 3.17 15.83 -15.18
N HIS A 34 2.11 16.55 -14.80
CA HIS A 34 2.17 17.58 -13.77
C HIS A 34 2.69 17.04 -12.44
N CYS A 35 2.18 15.90 -11.97
CA CYS A 35 2.68 15.20 -10.77
C CYS A 35 4.18 14.87 -10.88
N GLY A 36 4.62 14.35 -12.04
CA GLY A 36 6.02 14.00 -12.27
C GLY A 36 6.94 15.21 -12.21
N LEU A 37 6.52 16.34 -12.80
CA LEU A 37 7.29 17.59 -12.77
C LEU A 37 7.35 18.20 -11.37
N VAL A 38 6.20 18.28 -10.68
CA VAL A 38 6.11 18.75 -9.29
C VAL A 38 7.04 17.95 -8.39
N HIS A 39 7.03 16.62 -8.51
CA HIS A 39 7.89 15.77 -7.70
C HIS A 39 9.38 16.05 -7.95
N ALA A 40 9.81 16.07 -9.22
CA ALA A 40 11.21 16.34 -9.57
C ALA A 40 11.66 17.74 -9.11
N GLN A 41 10.78 18.73 -9.22
CA GLN A 41 11.07 20.10 -8.77
C GLN A 41 11.18 20.17 -7.25
N PHE A 42 10.26 19.57 -6.50
CA PHE A 42 10.31 19.52 -5.04
C PHE A 42 11.59 18.85 -4.53
N GLU A 43 11.98 17.71 -5.10
CA GLU A 43 13.22 17.00 -4.75
C GLU A 43 14.48 17.82 -5.08
N THR A 44 14.39 18.72 -6.07
CA THR A 44 15.48 19.61 -6.50
C THR A 44 15.58 20.85 -5.61
N ILE A 45 14.46 21.44 -5.20
CA ILE A 45 14.43 22.53 -4.22
C ILE A 45 14.95 22.05 -2.86
N HIS A 46 14.57 20.84 -2.46
CA HIS A 46 15.02 20.20 -1.21
C HIS A 46 14.88 21.10 0.03
N PRO A 47 13.66 21.60 0.34
CA PRO A 47 13.44 22.71 1.26
C PRO A 47 13.74 22.44 2.74
N PHE A 48 13.76 21.17 3.14
CA PHE A 48 13.93 20.78 4.54
C PHE A 48 15.32 20.21 4.83
N ILE A 49 15.73 20.19 6.09
CA ILE A 49 16.98 19.56 6.54
C ILE A 49 16.91 18.02 6.42
N ASP A 50 15.74 17.45 6.69
CA ASP A 50 15.42 16.03 6.51
C ASP A 50 13.95 15.88 6.09
N GLY A 51 13.60 14.75 5.49
CA GLY A 51 12.22 14.39 5.17
C GLY A 51 11.77 14.76 3.77
N ASN A 52 12.59 15.44 2.97
CA ASN A 52 12.24 15.84 1.60
C ASN A 52 11.71 14.67 0.78
N GLY A 53 12.43 13.55 0.73
CA GLY A 53 11.97 12.37 0.01
C GLY A 53 10.58 11.86 0.44
N ARG A 54 10.26 11.94 1.74
CA ARG A 54 8.95 11.52 2.26
C ARG A 54 7.85 12.48 1.83
N VAL A 55 8.09 13.78 1.96
CA VAL A 55 7.14 14.83 1.56
C VAL A 55 6.94 14.84 0.05
N GLY A 56 8.02 14.78 -0.73
CA GLY A 56 7.98 14.75 -2.19
C GLY A 56 7.17 13.59 -2.74
N ARG A 57 7.27 12.40 -2.13
CA ARG A 57 6.43 11.25 -2.50
C ARG A 57 4.98 11.39 -2.06
N LEU A 58 4.73 11.99 -0.88
CA LEU A 58 3.38 12.25 -0.40
C LEU A 58 2.63 13.25 -1.30
N LEU A 59 3.32 14.29 -1.77
CA LEU A 59 2.76 15.32 -2.66
C LEU A 59 2.15 14.74 -3.93
N ILE A 60 2.72 13.68 -4.49
CA ILE A 60 2.18 13.00 -5.68
C ILE A 60 0.76 12.52 -5.40
N THR A 61 0.58 11.76 -4.33
CA THR A 61 -0.72 11.17 -4.00
C THR A 61 -1.72 12.24 -3.56
N LEU A 62 -1.25 13.27 -2.84
CA LEU A 62 -2.11 14.40 -2.46
C LEU A 62 -2.62 15.18 -3.67
N LEU A 63 -1.76 15.43 -4.67
CA LEU A 63 -2.16 16.13 -5.89
C LEU A 63 -3.17 15.29 -6.72
N LEU A 64 -2.99 13.97 -6.78
CA LEU A 64 -3.97 13.07 -7.41
C LEU A 64 -5.33 13.11 -6.69
N CYS A 65 -5.34 13.23 -5.36
CA CYS A 65 -6.58 13.38 -4.59
C CYS A 65 -7.22 14.76 -4.77
N GLU A 66 -6.41 15.83 -4.72
CA GLU A 66 -6.87 17.20 -4.91
C GLU A 66 -7.54 17.38 -6.29
N ARG A 67 -6.95 16.77 -7.33
CA ARG A 67 -7.50 16.75 -8.70
C ARG A 67 -8.56 15.67 -8.93
N GLN A 68 -9.05 15.02 -7.86
CA GLN A 68 -10.13 14.03 -7.88
C GLN A 68 -9.86 12.79 -8.77
N ALA A 69 -8.62 12.55 -9.18
CA ALA A 69 -8.24 11.33 -9.89
C ALA A 69 -8.20 10.12 -8.94
N LEU A 70 -7.97 10.35 -7.65
CA LEU A 70 -8.11 9.37 -6.58
C LEU A 70 -9.05 9.92 -5.49
N GLN A 71 -9.95 9.08 -4.99
CA GLN A 71 -10.79 9.46 -3.84
C GLN A 71 -10.04 9.33 -2.50
N LEU A 72 -9.06 8.44 -2.44
CA LEU A 72 -8.26 8.12 -1.27
C LEU A 72 -6.80 7.95 -1.68
N PRO A 73 -5.83 8.22 -0.78
CA PRO A 73 -4.41 8.20 -1.10
C PRO A 73 -3.84 6.77 -1.18
N LEU A 74 -4.39 5.93 -2.04
CA LEU A 74 -4.14 4.48 -2.09
C LEU A 74 -3.03 4.08 -3.07
N LEU A 75 -2.53 5.00 -3.90
CA LEU A 75 -1.46 4.71 -4.86
C LEU A 75 -0.09 4.75 -4.17
N TYR A 76 0.57 3.59 -4.06
CA TYR A 76 1.84 3.45 -3.33
C TYR A 76 3.08 3.49 -4.26
N LEU A 77 3.25 4.59 -4.99
CA LEU A 77 4.38 4.76 -5.94
C LEU A 77 5.76 4.60 -5.28
N SER A 78 5.86 4.91 -3.99
CA SER A 78 7.08 4.74 -3.20
C SER A 78 7.68 3.33 -3.31
N TYR A 79 6.85 2.29 -3.50
CA TYR A 79 7.33 0.93 -3.69
C TYR A 79 8.17 0.79 -4.95
N TYR A 80 7.67 1.28 -6.08
CA TYR A 80 8.39 1.27 -7.36
C TYR A 80 9.68 2.09 -7.27
N LEU A 81 9.61 3.32 -6.75
CA LEU A 81 10.81 4.17 -6.60
C LEU A 81 11.88 3.52 -5.70
N LYS A 82 11.47 2.79 -4.67
CA LYS A 82 12.40 2.05 -3.79
C LYS A 82 13.02 0.85 -4.52
N ALA A 83 12.24 0.10 -5.29
CA ALA A 83 12.73 -1.02 -6.09
C ALA A 83 13.71 -0.57 -7.19
N HIS A 84 13.47 0.61 -7.76
CA HIS A 84 14.28 1.21 -8.83
C HIS A 84 15.14 2.39 -8.33
N ARG A 85 15.65 2.31 -7.09
CA ARG A 85 16.31 3.43 -6.40
C ARG A 85 17.46 4.06 -7.19
N ALA A 86 18.31 3.23 -7.80
CA ALA A 86 19.45 3.73 -8.59
C ALA A 86 18.96 4.55 -9.79
N GLU A 87 18.11 3.95 -10.62
CA GLU A 87 17.53 4.65 -11.79
C GLU A 87 16.78 5.91 -11.37
N TYR A 88 16.01 5.88 -10.27
CA TYR A 88 15.31 7.05 -9.77
C TYR A 88 16.24 8.25 -9.54
N TYR A 89 17.38 8.05 -8.85
CA TYR A 89 18.35 9.11 -8.63
C TYR A 89 19.07 9.52 -9.93
N ASP A 90 19.41 8.56 -10.79
CA ASP A 90 20.06 8.84 -12.07
C ASP A 90 19.16 9.70 -12.98
N ARG A 91 17.86 9.41 -13.03
CA ARG A 91 16.87 10.20 -13.80
C ARG A 91 16.73 11.62 -13.25
N LEU A 92 16.67 11.79 -11.93
CA LEU A 92 16.62 13.12 -11.32
C LEU A 92 17.91 13.92 -11.58
N MET A 93 19.06 13.26 -11.57
CA MET A 93 20.33 13.91 -11.92
C MET A 93 20.41 14.28 -13.39
N ALA A 94 19.94 13.43 -14.30
CA ALA A 94 19.88 13.73 -15.74
C ALA A 94 18.95 14.91 -16.06
N VAL A 95 17.87 15.10 -15.29
CA VAL A 95 17.04 16.32 -15.38
C VAL A 95 17.85 17.56 -14.99
N ARG A 96 18.60 17.51 -13.89
CA ARG A 96 19.36 18.65 -13.36
C ARG A 96 20.56 19.04 -14.23
N ASN A 97 21.24 18.04 -14.79
CA ASN A 97 22.47 18.26 -15.55
C ASN A 97 22.19 18.53 -17.04
N ASP A 98 21.25 17.76 -17.62
CA ASP A 98 21.08 17.67 -19.07
C ASP A 98 19.67 18.07 -19.53
N GLY A 99 18.76 18.42 -18.60
CA GLY A 99 17.37 18.74 -18.93
C GLY A 99 16.57 17.54 -19.46
N ASN A 100 16.97 16.30 -19.14
CA ASN A 100 16.36 15.08 -19.66
C ASN A 100 14.99 14.76 -19.02
N TRP A 101 14.00 15.62 -19.27
CA TRP A 101 12.64 15.49 -18.77
C TRP A 101 11.90 14.29 -19.36
N GLU A 102 12.12 13.96 -20.63
CA GLU A 102 11.49 12.80 -21.27
C GLU A 102 11.88 11.48 -20.60
N GLY A 103 13.17 11.33 -20.28
CA GLY A 103 13.66 10.15 -19.55
C GLY A 103 13.06 10.04 -18.15
N TRP A 104 12.97 11.16 -17.42
CA TRP A 104 12.32 11.21 -16.11
C TRP A 104 10.83 10.87 -16.18
N LEU A 105 10.08 11.53 -17.07
CA LEU A 105 8.64 11.33 -17.19
C LEU A 105 8.32 9.91 -17.67
N SER A 106 9.12 9.34 -18.58
CA SER A 106 8.94 7.94 -19.01
C SER A 106 9.12 6.95 -17.86
N PHE A 107 10.14 7.15 -17.02
CA PHE A 107 10.37 6.34 -15.82
C PHE A 107 9.24 6.51 -14.79
N PHE A 108 8.83 7.75 -14.54
CA PHE A 108 7.77 8.07 -13.59
C PHE A 108 6.43 7.47 -14.00
N LEU A 109 6.02 7.66 -15.26
CA LEU A 109 4.75 7.14 -15.78
C LEU A 109 4.72 5.61 -15.82
N ARG A 110 5.85 4.97 -16.10
CA ARG A 110 5.96 3.51 -15.97
C ARG A 110 5.69 3.05 -14.55
N GLY A 111 6.29 3.73 -13.56
CA GLY A 111 6.03 3.46 -12.15
C GLY A 111 4.56 3.64 -11.77
N ILE A 112 3.91 4.71 -12.23
CA ILE A 112 2.47 4.91 -12.03
C ILE A 112 1.66 3.76 -12.63
N ALA A 113 1.97 3.36 -13.87
CA ALA A 113 1.26 2.28 -14.55
C ALA A 113 1.39 0.95 -13.82
N GLU A 114 2.62 0.55 -13.46
CA GLU A 114 2.88 -0.71 -12.76
C GLU A 114 2.18 -0.78 -11.40
N VAL A 115 2.30 0.29 -10.59
CA VAL A 115 1.71 0.32 -9.25
C VAL A 115 0.18 0.38 -9.32
N SER A 116 -0.38 1.09 -10.30
CA SER A 116 -1.85 1.14 -10.50
C SER A 116 -2.41 -0.21 -10.94
N GLN A 117 -1.71 -0.92 -11.83
CA GLN A 117 -2.10 -2.27 -12.27
C GLN A 117 -2.02 -3.27 -11.12
N ALA A 118 -0.95 -3.23 -10.33
CA ALA A 118 -0.80 -4.10 -9.17
C ALA A 118 -1.88 -3.83 -8.11
N ALA A 119 -2.14 -2.56 -7.78
CA ALA A 119 -3.22 -2.19 -6.86
C ALA A 119 -4.60 -2.69 -7.34
N THR A 120 -4.87 -2.58 -8.64
CA THR A 120 -6.11 -3.09 -9.26
C THR A 120 -6.20 -4.61 -9.16
N ALA A 121 -5.09 -5.32 -9.40
CA ALA A 121 -5.04 -6.78 -9.28
C ALA A 121 -5.26 -7.23 -7.84
N THR A 122 -4.60 -6.61 -6.87
CA THR A 122 -4.80 -6.88 -5.43
C THR A 122 -6.25 -6.61 -5.02
N ALA A 123 -6.86 -5.50 -5.45
CA ALA A 123 -8.26 -5.19 -5.14
C ALA A 123 -9.23 -6.26 -5.66
N ARG A 124 -9.02 -6.75 -6.89
CA ARG A 124 -9.81 -7.87 -7.44
C ARG A 124 -9.60 -9.16 -6.63
N ALA A 125 -8.36 -9.48 -6.28
CA ALA A 125 -8.05 -10.66 -5.48
C ALA A 125 -8.71 -10.61 -4.09
N ILE A 126 -8.77 -9.42 -3.46
CA ILE A 126 -9.48 -9.21 -2.19
C ILE A 126 -10.97 -9.51 -2.34
N LEU A 127 -11.61 -9.03 -3.41
CA LEU A 127 -13.04 -9.28 -3.64
C LEU A 127 -13.32 -10.77 -3.88
N THR A 128 -12.49 -11.44 -4.68
CA THR A 128 -12.58 -12.89 -4.90
C THR A 128 -12.42 -13.66 -3.59
N LEU A 129 -11.36 -13.37 -2.81
CA LEU A 129 -11.11 -14.01 -1.52
C LEU A 129 -12.27 -13.81 -0.55
N ARG A 130 -12.86 -12.61 -0.53
CA ARG A 130 -14.02 -12.31 0.32
C ARG A 130 -15.21 -13.19 -0.04
N GLU A 131 -15.52 -13.33 -1.32
CA GLU A 131 -16.66 -14.15 -1.75
C GLU A 131 -16.42 -15.63 -1.47
N GLU A 132 -15.23 -16.15 -1.79
CA GLU A 132 -14.85 -17.54 -1.50
C GLU A 132 -14.98 -17.88 -0.01
N HIS A 133 -14.51 -17.01 0.87
CA HIS A 133 -14.59 -17.25 2.31
C HIS A 133 -16.01 -17.05 2.87
N ARG A 134 -16.82 -16.15 2.28
CA ARG A 134 -18.25 -16.06 2.64
C ARG A 134 -18.99 -17.36 2.30
N GLN A 135 -18.71 -17.94 1.14
CA GLN A 135 -19.28 -19.23 0.73
C GLN A 135 -18.80 -20.38 1.62
N LEU A 136 -17.51 -20.39 1.98
CA LEU A 136 -16.95 -21.39 2.91
C LEU A 136 -17.66 -21.34 4.27
N ILE A 137 -17.85 -20.14 4.85
CA ILE A 137 -18.56 -19.95 6.12
C ILE A 137 -20.03 -20.36 5.99
N ALA A 138 -20.69 -20.01 4.88
CA ALA A 138 -22.07 -20.40 4.65
C ALA A 138 -22.24 -21.93 4.63
N GLY A 139 -21.31 -22.66 4.00
CA GLY A 139 -21.36 -24.12 3.90
C GLY A 139 -20.89 -24.87 5.15
N GLN A 140 -19.82 -24.41 5.81
CA GLN A 140 -19.18 -25.13 6.93
C GLN A 140 -19.62 -24.66 8.31
N MET A 141 -20.26 -23.50 8.40
CA MET A 141 -20.76 -22.92 9.66
C MET A 141 -22.25 -22.61 9.60
N GLU A 142 -22.98 -23.31 8.72
CA GLU A 142 -24.45 -23.22 8.59
C GLU A 142 -24.96 -21.77 8.45
N GLY A 143 -24.21 -20.91 7.73
CA GLY A 143 -24.61 -19.51 7.56
C GLY A 143 -24.49 -18.66 8.81
N SER A 144 -23.61 -19.03 9.77
CA SER A 144 -23.39 -18.30 11.02
C SER A 144 -23.21 -16.79 10.81
N THR A 145 -24.17 -16.00 11.29
CA THR A 145 -24.13 -14.53 11.27
C THR A 145 -22.90 -13.99 12.00
N ALA A 146 -22.50 -14.63 13.12
CA ALA A 146 -21.31 -14.26 13.86
C ALA A 146 -20.03 -14.54 13.04
N GLY A 147 -19.99 -15.66 12.30
CA GLY A 147 -18.91 -15.96 11.38
C GLY A 147 -18.78 -14.93 10.26
N LEU A 148 -19.88 -14.60 9.57
CA LEU A 148 -19.84 -13.58 8.51
C LEU A 148 -19.42 -12.20 9.04
N ARG A 149 -19.89 -11.80 10.23
CA ARG A 149 -19.46 -10.56 10.88
C ARG A 149 -17.97 -10.57 11.22
N LEU A 150 -17.43 -11.68 11.73
CA LEU A 150 -16.01 -11.80 12.00
C LEU A 150 -15.20 -11.72 10.70
N LEU A 151 -15.62 -12.41 9.64
CA LEU A 151 -14.96 -12.33 8.34
C LEU A 151 -14.89 -10.90 7.80
N ASP A 152 -15.99 -10.16 7.85
CA ASP A 152 -15.99 -8.75 7.40
C ASP A 152 -15.00 -7.90 8.22
N ARG A 153 -14.88 -8.14 9.54
CA ARG A 153 -13.88 -7.48 10.40
C ARG A 153 -12.45 -7.86 10.07
N LEU A 154 -12.20 -9.09 9.61
CA LEU A 154 -10.86 -9.53 9.26
C LEU A 154 -10.25 -8.78 8.06
N PHE A 155 -11.08 -8.22 7.17
CA PHE A 155 -10.59 -7.37 6.07
C PHE A 155 -10.20 -5.96 6.55
N GLU A 156 -10.77 -5.49 7.65
CA GLU A 156 -10.39 -4.22 8.31
C GLU A 156 -9.20 -4.42 9.27
N GLN A 157 -9.23 -5.52 10.02
CA GLN A 157 -8.26 -5.84 11.07
C GLN A 157 -7.86 -7.33 11.00
N PRO A 158 -6.81 -7.67 10.22
CA PRO A 158 -6.41 -9.06 9.98
C PRO A 158 -5.61 -9.70 11.13
N LEU A 159 -5.38 -8.95 12.21
CA LEU A 159 -4.67 -9.37 13.41
C LEU A 159 -5.59 -9.17 14.61
N LEU A 160 -5.93 -10.26 15.30
CA LEU A 160 -6.90 -10.21 16.39
C LEU A 160 -6.49 -11.02 17.61
N THR A 161 -7.22 -10.78 18.70
CA THR A 161 -7.21 -11.60 19.92
C THR A 161 -8.64 -12.01 20.25
N VAL A 162 -8.82 -13.00 21.14
CA VAL A 162 -10.15 -13.40 21.60
C VAL A 162 -10.93 -12.23 22.21
N ARG A 163 -10.26 -11.38 23.02
CA ARG A 163 -10.88 -10.19 23.63
C ARG A 163 -11.35 -9.17 22.59
N LEU A 164 -10.57 -8.96 21.54
CA LEU A 164 -10.96 -8.06 20.47
C LEU A 164 -12.23 -8.56 19.77
N VAL A 165 -12.35 -9.87 19.53
CA VAL A 165 -13.55 -10.48 18.92
C VAL A 165 -14.75 -10.40 19.86
N GLU A 166 -14.53 -10.63 21.16
CA GLU A 166 -15.55 -10.46 22.20
C GLU A 166 -16.14 -9.04 22.17
N GLU A 167 -15.29 -8.02 22.21
CA GLU A 167 -15.65 -6.60 22.17
C GLU A 167 -16.34 -6.21 20.85
N GLN A 168 -15.77 -6.60 19.70
CA GLN A 168 -16.29 -6.20 18.38
C GLN A 168 -17.60 -6.90 17.99
N LEU A 169 -17.83 -8.13 18.46
CA LEU A 169 -19.06 -8.87 18.16
C LEU A 169 -20.13 -8.70 19.24
N GLY A 170 -19.76 -8.23 20.44
CA GLY A 170 -20.67 -8.10 21.59
C GLY A 170 -21.13 -9.46 22.11
N CYS A 171 -20.21 -10.44 22.15
CA CYS A 171 -20.49 -11.80 22.61
C CYS A 171 -19.66 -12.14 23.87
N SER A 172 -19.83 -13.33 24.44
CA SER A 172 -18.98 -13.76 25.56
C SER A 172 -17.59 -14.20 25.07
N TYR A 173 -16.58 -14.09 25.93
CA TYR A 173 -15.24 -14.63 25.66
C TYR A 173 -15.27 -16.08 25.16
N ALA A 174 -16.11 -16.94 25.75
CA ALA A 174 -16.22 -18.34 25.36
C ALA A 174 -16.78 -18.51 23.93
N THR A 175 -17.76 -17.69 23.55
CA THR A 175 -18.29 -17.67 22.18
C THR A 175 -17.25 -17.15 21.19
N ALA A 176 -16.52 -16.09 21.54
CA ALA A 176 -15.43 -15.57 20.72
C ALA A 176 -14.30 -16.60 20.51
N ALA A 177 -13.92 -17.32 21.58
CA ALA A 177 -12.91 -18.36 21.52
C ALA A 177 -13.32 -19.51 20.59
N LYS A 178 -14.55 -20.03 20.74
CA LYS A 178 -15.11 -21.06 19.86
C LYS A 178 -15.14 -20.61 18.40
N LEU A 179 -15.55 -19.36 18.16
CA LEU A 179 -15.61 -18.81 16.81
C LEU A 179 -14.23 -18.73 16.15
N ILE A 180 -13.23 -18.27 16.90
CA ILE A 180 -11.83 -18.24 16.44
C ILE A 180 -11.33 -19.66 16.18
N GLU A 181 -11.62 -20.62 17.05
CA GLU A 181 -11.23 -22.03 16.86
C GLU A 181 -11.82 -22.59 15.56
N SER A 182 -13.10 -22.33 15.26
CA SER A 182 -13.70 -22.71 13.98
C SER A 182 -12.97 -22.07 12.79
N PHE A 183 -12.60 -20.78 12.88
CA PHE A 183 -11.83 -20.12 11.82
C PHE A 183 -10.43 -20.70 11.65
N VAL A 184 -9.79 -21.16 12.73
CA VAL A 184 -8.51 -21.86 12.68
C VAL A 184 -8.67 -23.23 12.00
N GLN A 185 -9.71 -23.99 12.35
CA GLN A 185 -10.01 -25.28 11.72
C GLN A 185 -10.30 -25.17 10.23
N LEU A 186 -10.94 -24.08 9.80
CA LEU A 186 -11.20 -23.77 8.39
C LEU A 186 -9.95 -23.24 7.65
N GLY A 187 -8.82 -23.07 8.33
CA GLY A 187 -7.59 -22.52 7.74
C GLY A 187 -7.66 -21.01 7.46
N LEU A 188 -8.66 -20.32 7.98
CA LEU A 188 -8.82 -18.87 7.84
C LEU A 188 -7.93 -18.11 8.82
N LEU A 189 -7.74 -18.64 10.04
CA LEU A 189 -6.87 -18.01 11.04
C LEU A 189 -5.70 -18.90 11.42
N ARG A 190 -4.57 -18.28 11.72
CA ARG A 190 -3.39 -18.92 12.29
C ARG A 190 -3.00 -18.24 13.60
N GLU A 191 -2.72 -19.04 14.63
CA GLU A 191 -2.14 -18.55 15.88
C GLU A 191 -0.65 -18.24 15.70
N THR A 192 -0.17 -17.13 16.25
CA THR A 192 1.17 -16.59 15.96
C THR A 192 2.07 -16.41 17.19
N THR A 193 1.56 -16.58 18.41
CA THR A 193 2.32 -16.31 19.64
C THR A 193 2.84 -17.58 20.33
N GLY A 194 2.20 -18.74 20.14
CA GLY A 194 2.50 -19.95 20.89
C GLY A 194 2.18 -19.85 22.39
N TRP A 195 1.47 -18.81 22.83
CA TRP A 195 1.20 -18.54 24.23
C TRP A 195 -0.08 -19.21 24.74
N GLN A 196 -0.14 -19.43 26.05
CA GLN A 196 -1.34 -19.93 26.74
C GLN A 196 -2.39 -18.83 26.97
N ARG A 197 -1.97 -17.56 27.08
CA ARG A 197 -2.85 -16.39 27.30
C ARG A 197 -2.51 -15.29 26.30
N ASN A 198 -3.48 -14.41 26.02
CA ASN A 198 -3.33 -13.30 25.07
C ASN A 198 -2.85 -13.75 23.67
N ARG A 199 -3.32 -14.93 23.23
CA ARG A 199 -3.06 -15.49 21.91
C ARG A 199 -3.44 -14.49 20.82
N ARG A 200 -2.57 -14.34 19.83
CA ARG A 200 -2.83 -13.52 18.63
C ARG A 200 -3.04 -14.41 17.43
N PHE A 201 -4.04 -14.07 16.64
CA PHE A 201 -4.41 -14.78 15.44
C PHE A 201 -4.28 -13.85 14.24
N ARG A 202 -3.87 -14.44 13.11
CA ARG A 202 -3.56 -13.75 11.87
C ARG A 202 -4.39 -14.35 10.74
N TYR A 203 -4.99 -13.49 9.92
CA TYR A 203 -5.70 -13.84 8.70
C TYR A 203 -4.72 -13.94 7.53
N ASP A 204 -3.99 -15.05 7.49
CA ASP A 204 -2.90 -15.28 6.53
C ASP A 204 -3.33 -15.17 5.06
N PRO A 205 -4.48 -15.75 4.61
CA PRO A 205 -4.90 -15.64 3.22
C PRO A 205 -5.01 -14.20 2.71
N TYR A 206 -5.55 -13.30 3.53
CA TYR A 206 -5.67 -11.89 3.15
C TYR A 206 -4.32 -11.18 3.16
N LEU A 207 -3.49 -11.40 4.17
CA LEU A 207 -2.18 -10.76 4.26
C LEU A 207 -1.23 -11.20 3.15
N ALA A 208 -1.35 -12.45 2.69
CA ALA A 208 -0.59 -12.96 1.55
C ALA A 208 -0.84 -12.18 0.25
N LEU A 209 -2.02 -11.55 0.08
CA LEU A 209 -2.34 -10.72 -1.09
C LEU A 209 -1.47 -9.46 -1.19
N PHE A 210 -0.79 -9.08 -0.11
CA PHE A 210 0.09 -7.91 -0.04
C PHE A 210 1.58 -8.29 -0.07
N GLU A 211 1.91 -9.59 -0.08
CA GLU A 211 3.30 -10.04 -0.09
C GLU A 211 3.95 -9.83 -1.47
N PRO A 212 5.23 -9.40 -1.52
CA PRO A 212 5.93 -9.07 -2.77
C PRO A 212 5.99 -10.21 -3.79
N SER A 213 5.82 -11.47 -3.37
CA SER A 213 5.83 -12.63 -4.25
C SER A 213 4.73 -12.60 -5.31
N LEU A 214 3.68 -11.77 -5.16
CA LEU A 214 2.62 -11.58 -6.17
C LEU A 214 2.92 -10.45 -7.17
N TYR A 215 4.00 -9.68 -6.98
CA TYR A 215 4.43 -8.63 -7.89
C TYR A 215 5.37 -9.13 -9.00
N ARG A 216 5.62 -10.45 -9.07
CA ARG A 216 6.34 -11.06 -10.20
C ARG A 216 5.33 -11.48 -11.27
N PRO A 217 5.49 -11.05 -12.53
CA PRO A 217 4.75 -11.65 -13.64
C PRO A 217 5.01 -13.17 -13.64
N GLY A 218 3.96 -13.98 -13.45
CA GLY A 218 4.02 -15.44 -13.60
C GLY A 218 4.12 -16.28 -12.32
N SER A 219 4.06 -15.71 -11.12
CA SER A 219 4.01 -16.50 -9.87
C SER A 219 2.57 -16.79 -9.46
N ALA A 220 2.15 -18.05 -9.60
CA ALA A 220 0.89 -18.53 -9.05
C ALA A 220 0.88 -18.40 -7.51
N VAL A 221 -0.26 -17.98 -6.95
CA VAL A 221 -0.57 -18.15 -5.53
C VAL A 221 -0.52 -19.66 -5.25
N PRO A 222 0.27 -20.17 -4.29
CA PRO A 222 0.14 -21.55 -3.89
C PRO A 222 -1.21 -21.70 -3.19
N VAL A 223 -2.19 -22.21 -3.93
CA VAL A 223 -3.42 -22.72 -3.35
C VAL A 223 -3.05 -24.03 -2.66
N THR A 224 -3.29 -24.07 -1.34
CA THR A 224 -3.19 -25.21 -0.44
C THR A 224 -1.79 -25.62 0.05
N ALA A 225 -1.57 -25.41 1.36
CA ALA A 225 -0.79 -26.33 2.17
C ALA A 225 -1.78 -27.16 2.99
N ARG A 226 -2.30 -28.25 2.41
CA ARG A 226 -2.86 -29.35 3.21
C ARG A 226 -1.70 -29.91 4.04
N THR A 227 -1.64 -29.55 5.32
CA THR A 227 -0.71 -30.20 6.24
C THR A 227 -1.46 -31.32 6.93
N HIS A 228 -1.21 -32.54 6.48
CA HIS A 228 -1.53 -33.75 7.20
C HIS A 228 -0.86 -33.70 8.58
N TYR A 229 -1.64 -33.88 9.64
CA TYR A 229 -1.14 -34.31 10.94
C TYR A 229 -1.70 -35.70 11.21
N THR A 230 -0.82 -36.70 11.13
CA THR A 230 -0.84 -37.87 12.00
C THR A 230 -0.16 -37.51 13.30
#